data_AF-A0A7C8CMV1-F1
#
_entry.id   AF-A0A7C8CMV1-F1
#
_cell.length_a   1.000
_cell.length_b   1.000
_cell.length_c   1.000
_cell.angle_alpha   90.00
_cell.angle_beta   90.00
_cell.angle_gamma   90.00
#
_symmetry.space_group_name_H-M   'P 1'
#
loop_
_entity.id
_entity.type
_entity.pdbx_description
1 polymer ?
#
loop_
_entity_poly.entity_id
_entity_poly.type
_entity_poly.pdbx_seq_one_letter_code
_entity_poly.pdbx_strand_id
1 'polypeptide(L)'
;MAKTNEKTQEWVNPDGLSIRRFRHARKWSPREFVTAIGRAHHIATGLTETISPNLLQHIEEKNERIPYKTLCMIARGLDCDPTDLLAE
;
A
#
# COMPACT_ATOMS: atom_id res chain seq x y z
N MET A 1 -33.64 -8.01 -8.03
CA MET A 1 -32.43 -7.44 -8.66
C MET A 1 -31.56 -6.83 -7.57
N ALA A 2 -30.55 -7.57 -7.10
CA ALA A 2 -29.63 -7.07 -6.09
C ALA A 2 -28.69 -6.07 -6.75
N LYS A 3 -28.74 -4.79 -6.34
CA LYS A 3 -27.74 -3.80 -6.73
C LYS A 3 -26.43 -4.21 -6.05
N THR A 4 -25.49 -4.73 -6.84
CA THR A 4 -24.13 -5.01 -6.38
C THR A 4 -23.58 -3.72 -5.78
N ASN A 5 -23.31 -3.75 -4.48
CA ASN A 5 -22.79 -2.63 -3.71
C ASN A 5 -21.40 -2.29 -4.28
N GLU A 6 -21.35 -1.32 -5.18
CA GLU A 6 -20.15 -0.72 -5.72
C GLU A 6 -19.44 -0.08 -4.53
N LYS A 7 -18.62 -0.87 -3.83
CA LYS A 7 -17.86 -0.44 -2.65
C LYS A 7 -17.20 0.87 -3.02
N THR A 8 -17.69 1.97 -2.46
CA THR A 8 -17.06 3.28 -2.52
C THR A 8 -15.59 3.06 -2.24
N GLN A 9 -14.74 3.19 -3.26
CA GLN A 9 -13.30 3.15 -3.08
C GLN A 9 -12.96 4.40 -2.28
N GLU A 10 -12.88 4.26 -0.96
CA GLU A 10 -12.53 5.36 -0.08
C GLU A 10 -11.07 5.72 -0.34
N TRP A 11 -10.87 6.90 -0.93
CA TRP A 11 -9.55 7.42 -1.28
C TRP A 11 -8.94 8.10 -0.06
N VAL A 12 -7.82 7.56 0.41
CA VAL A 12 -7.09 8.04 1.58
C VAL A 12 -5.82 8.78 1.16
N ASN A 13 -5.30 9.60 2.07
CA ASN A 13 -4.04 10.31 1.89
C ASN A 13 -2.93 9.63 2.71
N PRO A 14 -2.03 8.85 2.07
CA PRO A 14 -0.94 8.22 2.78
C PRO A 14 0.13 9.25 3.21
N ASP A 15 0.77 9.02 4.35
CA ASP A 15 2.03 9.66 4.70
C ASP A 15 3.19 8.94 3.98
N GLY A 16 3.55 9.48 2.82
CA GLY A 16 4.65 8.98 1.99
C GLY A 16 6.00 8.97 2.71
N LEU A 17 6.23 9.89 3.65
CA LEU A 17 7.47 9.94 4.41
C LEU A 17 7.57 8.74 5.37
N SER A 18 6.47 8.40 6.05
CA SER A 18 6.42 7.23 6.93
C SER A 18 6.61 5.94 6.15
N ILE A 19 5.93 5.77 5.02
CA ILE A 19 6.11 4.60 4.12
C ILE A 19 7.58 4.46 3.72
N ARG A 20 8.20 5.56 3.27
CA ARG A 20 9.61 5.58 2.88
C ARG A 20 10.51 5.21 4.07
N ARG A 21 10.27 5.76 5.26
CA ARG A 21 11.05 5.43 6.49
C ARG A 21 10.96 3.96 6.84
N PHE A 22 9.76 3.36 6.84
CA PHE A 22 9.59 1.94 7.11
C PHE A 22 10.29 1.04 6.10
N ARG A 23 10.25 1.42 4.80
CA ARG A 23 11.00 0.71 3.76
C ARG A 23 12.51 0.80 3.99
N HIS A 24 13.02 1.99 4.26
CA HIS A 24 14.45 2.20 4.52
C HIS A 24 14.94 1.51 5.80
N ALA A 25 14.12 1.45 6.85
CA ALA A 25 14.44 0.70 8.07
C ALA A 25 14.67 -0.80 7.80
N ARG A 26 13.98 -1.35 6.79
CA ARG A 26 14.15 -2.73 6.30
C ARG A 26 15.24 -2.87 5.24
N LYS A 27 15.93 -1.78 4.89
CA LYS A 27 16.96 -1.70 3.85
C LYS A 27 16.47 -2.15 2.48
N TRP A 28 15.18 -2.00 2.20
CA TRP A 28 14.60 -2.40 0.92
C TRP A 28 14.71 -1.30 -0.13
N SER A 29 15.12 -1.69 -1.32
CA SER A 29 14.88 -0.92 -2.55
C SER A 29 13.38 -0.84 -2.86
N PRO A 30 12.94 0.13 -3.69
CA PRO A 30 11.55 0.18 -4.13
C PRO A 30 11.05 -1.12 -4.78
N ARG A 31 11.93 -1.81 -5.54
CA ARG A 31 11.60 -3.08 -6.20
C ARG A 31 11.37 -4.19 -5.19
N GLU A 32 12.26 -4.33 -4.22
CA GLU A 32 12.12 -5.32 -3.14
C GLU A 32 10.84 -5.07 -2.35
N PHE A 33 10.49 -3.82 -2.11
CA PHE A 33 9.26 -3.48 -1.41
C PHE A 33 8.00 -3.87 -2.22
N VAL A 34 7.95 -3.58 -3.52
CA VAL A 34 6.86 -4.04 -4.40
C VAL A 34 6.74 -5.56 -4.41
N THR A 35 7.86 -6.29 -4.40
CA THR A 35 7.88 -7.74 -4.27
C THR A 35 7.36 -8.20 -2.90
N ALA A 36 7.74 -7.53 -1.82
CA ALA A 36 7.27 -7.84 -0.47
C ALA A 36 5.74 -7.64 -0.34
N ILE A 37 5.20 -6.55 -0.90
CA ILE A 37 3.74 -6.31 -0.98
C ILE A 37 3.05 -7.48 -1.68
N GLY A 38 3.52 -7.85 -2.87
CA GLY A 38 2.92 -8.94 -3.64
C GLY A 38 2.97 -10.28 -2.91
N ARG A 39 4.11 -10.59 -2.28
CA ARG A 39 4.27 -11.80 -1.48
C ARG A 39 3.32 -11.82 -0.29
N ALA A 40 3.25 -10.73 0.46
CA ALA A 40 2.42 -10.65 1.66
C ALA A 40 0.92 -10.69 1.30
N HIS A 41 0.52 -10.07 0.18
CA HIS A 41 -0.84 -10.17 -0.33
C HIS A 41 -1.19 -11.60 -0.73
N HIS A 42 -0.31 -12.28 -1.47
CA HIS A 42 -0.52 -13.67 -1.87
C HIS A 42 -0.64 -14.62 -0.68
N ILE A 43 0.19 -14.45 0.35
CA ILE A 43 0.09 -15.23 1.59
C ILE A 43 -1.27 -15.01 2.27
N ALA A 44 -1.80 -13.77 2.26
CA ALA A 44 -3.04 -13.43 2.94
C ALA A 44 -4.31 -13.83 2.16
N THR A 45 -4.28 -13.82 0.83
CA THR A 45 -5.50 -13.96 -0.01
C THR A 45 -5.45 -15.08 -1.03
N GLY A 46 -4.26 -15.65 -1.30
CA GLY A 46 -4.01 -16.58 -2.40
C GLY A 46 -3.91 -15.91 -3.78
N LEU A 47 -4.12 -14.59 -3.89
CA LEU A 47 -4.10 -13.86 -5.16
C LEU A 47 -2.78 -13.15 -5.39
N THR A 48 -2.34 -13.06 -6.65
CA THR A 48 -1.15 -12.31 -7.04
C THR A 48 -1.55 -10.88 -7.41
N GLU A 49 -1.55 -9.98 -6.43
CA GLU A 49 -1.83 -8.56 -6.60
C GLU A 49 -0.69 -7.74 -5.96
N THR A 50 -0.28 -6.65 -6.59
CA THR A 50 0.73 -5.71 -6.08
C THR A 50 0.51 -4.31 -6.66
N ILE A 51 1.35 -3.35 -6.28
CA ILE A 51 1.37 -1.99 -6.83
C ILE A 51 2.50 -1.82 -7.87
N SER A 52 2.37 -0.82 -8.74
CA SER A 52 3.46 -0.48 -9.66
C SER A 52 4.58 0.29 -8.95
N PRO A 53 5.85 0.16 -9.38
CA PRO A 53 6.94 0.98 -8.85
C PRO A 53 6.72 2.49 -8.99
N ASN A 54 6.05 2.92 -10.08
CA ASN A 54 5.72 4.34 -10.30
C ASN A 54 4.70 4.84 -9.28
N LEU A 55 3.69 4.02 -8.95
CA LEU A 55 2.71 4.35 -7.92
C LEU A 55 3.40 4.46 -6.55
N LEU A 56 4.30 3.52 -6.23
CA LEU A 56 5.10 3.60 -5.00
C LEU A 56 5.90 4.91 -4.92
N GLN A 57 6.57 5.30 -6.01
CA GLN A 57 7.32 6.56 -6.04
C GLN A 57 6.40 7.77 -5.80
N HIS A 58 5.25 7.82 -6.47
CA HIS A 58 4.29 8.92 -6.28
C HIS A 58 3.75 8.99 -4.85
N ILE A 59 3.51 7.85 -4.22
CA ILE A 59 3.11 7.80 -2.80
C ILE A 59 4.23 8.37 -1.92
N GLU A 60 5.45 7.86 -2.06
CA GLU A 60 6.58 8.24 -1.19
C GLU A 60 7.06 9.69 -1.36
N GLU A 61 6.94 10.25 -2.57
CA GLU A 61 7.44 11.59 -2.88
C GLU A 61 6.36 12.67 -2.87
N LYS A 62 5.10 12.31 -3.15
CA LYS A 62 4.02 13.27 -3.40
C LYS A 62 2.76 13.04 -2.57
N ASN A 63 2.75 12.06 -1.68
CA ASN A 63 1.55 11.66 -0.92
C ASN A 63 0.35 11.42 -1.86
N GLU A 64 0.60 10.74 -2.98
CA GLU A 64 -0.45 10.41 -3.95
C GLU A 64 -1.62 9.73 -3.25
N ARG A 65 -2.84 10.25 -3.44
CA ARG A 65 -4.04 9.64 -2.87
C ARG A 65 -4.24 8.27 -3.49
N ILE A 66 -4.63 7.30 -2.66
CA ILE A 66 -4.84 5.93 -3.11
C ILE A 66 -6.12 5.35 -2.52
N PRO A 67 -6.71 4.32 -3.13
CA PRO A 67 -7.77 3.56 -2.49
C PRO A 67 -7.28 2.95 -1.18
N TYR A 68 -8.11 2.91 -0.15
CA TYR A 68 -7.77 2.32 1.15
C TYR A 68 -7.30 0.85 1.02
N LYS A 69 -7.86 0.08 0.07
CA LYS A 69 -7.38 -1.27 -0.26
C LYS A 69 -5.89 -1.28 -0.59
N THR A 70 -5.41 -0.30 -1.35
CA THR A 70 -3.99 -0.15 -1.72
C THR A 70 -3.15 0.16 -0.49
N LEU A 71 -3.62 1.04 0.40
CA LEU A 71 -2.95 1.31 1.67
C LEU A 71 -2.79 0.04 2.51
N CYS A 72 -3.84 -0.78 2.61
CA CYS A 72 -3.78 -2.07 3.32
C CYS A 72 -2.77 -3.05 2.71
N MET A 73 -2.57 -3.04 1.39
CA MET A 73 -1.53 -3.85 0.75
C MET A 73 -0.12 -3.38 1.12
N ILE A 74 0.09 -2.06 1.13
CA ILE A 74 1.36 -1.43 1.51
C ILE A 74 1.68 -1.74 2.97
N ALA A 75 0.71 -1.52 3.88
CA ALA A 75 0.84 -1.80 5.31
C ALA A 75 1.18 -3.28 5.57
N ARG A 76 0.50 -4.20 4.87
CA ARG A 76 0.80 -5.63 4.95
C ARG A 76 2.21 -5.96 4.44
N GLY A 77 2.67 -5.31 3.36
CA GLY A 77 4.04 -5.47 2.88
C GLY A 77 5.09 -4.93 3.86
N LEU A 78 4.74 -3.91 4.63
CA LEU A 78 5.57 -3.34 5.70
C LEU A 78 5.38 -4.02 7.05
N ASP A 79 4.46 -4.96 7.20
CA ASP A 79 4.13 -5.58 8.49
C ASP A 79 3.82 -4.52 9.58
N CYS A 80 2.94 -3.57 9.26
CA CYS A 80 2.43 -2.54 10.17
C CYS A 80 0.91 -2.35 10.00
N ASP A 81 0.29 -1.53 10.86
CA ASP A 81 -1.12 -1.19 10.70
C ASP A 81 -1.29 -0.14 9.58
N PRO A 82 -2.38 -0.18 8.78
CA PRO A 82 -2.65 0.85 7.78
C PRO A 82 -2.76 2.26 8.36
N THR A 83 -3.21 2.41 9.60
CA THR A 83 -3.35 3.71 10.27
C THR A 83 -2.01 4.35 10.59
N ASP A 84 -0.95 3.56 10.77
CA ASP A 84 0.44 4.05 10.95
C ASP A 84 0.98 4.78 9.70
N LEU A 85 0.27 4.67 8.57
CA LEU A 85 0.68 5.18 7.27
C LEU A 85 -0.24 6.29 6.74
N LEU A 86 -1.19 6.78 7.54
CA LEU A 86 -2.06 7.89 7.16
C LEU A 86 -1.40 9.24 7.52
N ALA A 87 -1.59 10.24 6.67
CA ALA A 87 -1.29 11.62 7.04
C ALA A 87 -2.35 12.11 8.05
N GLU A 88 -1.92 12.92 9.04
CA GLU A 88 -2.82 13.62 9.99
C GLU A 88 -3.74 14.65 9.31
#